data_AF-A0AAW2YQY8-F1
#
_entry.id   AF-A0AAW2YQY8-F1
#
_cell.length_a   1.000
_cell.length_b   1.000
_cell.length_c   1.000
_cell.angle_alpha   90.00
_cell.angle_beta   90.00
_cell.angle_gamma   90.00
#
_symmetry.space_group_name_H-M   'P 1'
#
loop_
_entity.id
_entity.type
_entity.pdbx_description
1 polymer ?
#
loop_
_entity_poly.entity_id
_entity_poly.type
_entity_poly.pdbx_seq_one_letter_code
_entity_poly.pdbx_strand_id
1 'polypeptide(L)'
;MEKSHLPILFSLTIGFALGYIFKRPPQIDIPQKSEKSLVEDFDSQEDELSYDQDNYITPEGIVVPKKKDKKPPGDKTLNSKRKPRSVEDVLKESGKEELLSDPEKCKQFGEELSNILLQRKHLDYKRWLCISRSQYRFSCGISSLTGVWNYLFSTLGNGNLPPLSQEEVLSILGFDKPYADIRFGPFTGNGTVIGWFNELCKHFNVEGQAGYFWKVHQPAKTFGMNDEKAKKLLREGLQDQNKAFIYHCHNHYMVPIGFEDSPLNPEHAYITIDDSEFSNQEKINLNASVMDNDEAEDADVMNNKGVRTWIMVGDTSKTNKAIHCIKFEDIAKDLHSTGAEYYNIRHLEYGTLNRKKPVAGNINCIMVFSKTGGDVTRTPIRKKKIKKSLRKVAKETADELENFVVEK
;
A
#
# COMPACT_ATOMS: atom_id res chain seq x y z
N MET A 1 -31.23 87.00 -25.46
CA MET A 1 -31.94 87.05 -26.76
C MET A 1 -31.15 86.17 -27.71
N GLU A 2 -31.71 84.99 -27.98
CA GLU A 2 -31.94 84.42 -29.33
C GLU A 2 -30.70 83.72 -29.91
N LYS A 3 -30.70 82.38 -29.96
CA LYS A 3 -31.06 81.51 -31.12
C LYS A 3 -30.15 81.81 -32.34
N SER A 4 -29.51 80.88 -33.04
CA SER A 4 -29.63 79.41 -33.17
C SER A 4 -28.61 78.92 -34.21
N HIS A 5 -28.22 77.65 -34.11
CA HIS A 5 -27.93 76.67 -35.18
C HIS A 5 -26.63 75.87 -35.06
N LEU A 6 -26.87 74.55 -35.12
CA LEU A 6 -26.04 73.35 -35.23
C LEU A 6 -24.96 73.43 -36.36
N PRO A 7 -23.91 72.60 -36.32
CA PRO A 7 -24.05 71.25 -36.90
C PRO A 7 -23.31 70.07 -36.21
N ILE A 8 -23.99 68.93 -36.26
CA ILE A 8 -23.53 67.57 -36.64
C ILE A 8 -22.57 66.82 -35.70
N LEU A 9 -23.13 65.77 -35.08
CA LEU A 9 -22.49 64.66 -34.38
C LEU A 9 -21.60 63.81 -35.32
N PHE A 10 -20.41 63.44 -34.84
CA PHE A 10 -19.78 62.16 -35.14
C PHE A 10 -19.82 61.29 -33.88
N SER A 11 -20.61 60.22 -33.95
CA SER A 11 -20.68 59.15 -32.97
C SER A 11 -19.56 58.15 -33.22
N LEU A 12 -18.65 57.97 -32.26
CA LEU A 12 -17.69 56.86 -32.25
C LEU A 12 -18.01 55.94 -31.06
N THR A 13 -18.93 55.02 -31.29
CA THR A 13 -19.19 53.87 -30.42
C THR A 13 -18.09 52.83 -30.61
N ILE A 14 -17.22 52.65 -29.60
CA ILE A 14 -16.37 51.46 -29.48
C ILE A 14 -17.12 50.46 -28.59
N GLY A 15 -17.87 49.58 -29.24
CA GLY A 15 -18.33 48.33 -28.64
C GLY A 15 -17.29 47.25 -28.88
N PHE A 16 -16.62 46.77 -27.84
CA PHE A 16 -15.83 45.53 -27.93
C PHE A 16 -16.77 44.33 -27.84
N ALA A 17 -17.28 43.91 -29.00
CA ALA A 17 -17.77 42.56 -29.21
C ALA A 17 -16.56 41.64 -29.43
N LEU A 18 -16.17 40.89 -28.40
CA LEU A 18 -15.24 39.75 -28.56
C LEU A 18 -16.03 38.55 -29.12
N GLY A 19 -16.28 38.60 -30.43
CA GLY A 19 -16.44 37.40 -31.23
C GLY A 19 -15.06 36.87 -31.58
N TYR A 20 -14.53 35.94 -30.78
CA TYR A 20 -13.42 35.10 -31.22
C TYR A 20 -13.93 33.68 -31.48
N ILE A 21 -13.99 33.43 -32.78
CA ILE A 21 -14.17 32.16 -33.48
C ILE A 21 -13.37 31.05 -32.80
N PHE A 22 -14.07 30.00 -32.35
CA PHE A 22 -13.47 28.70 -32.05
C PHE A 22 -12.86 28.14 -33.35
N LYS A 23 -11.56 28.38 -33.58
CA LYS A 23 -10.79 27.51 -34.46
C LYS A 23 -10.59 26.19 -33.70
N ARG A 24 -11.28 25.15 -34.15
CA ARG A 24 -10.91 23.76 -33.85
C ARG A 24 -9.41 23.59 -34.19
N PRO A 25 -8.62 22.86 -33.39
CA PRO A 25 -7.31 22.44 -33.83
C PRO A 25 -7.45 21.64 -35.14
N PRO A 26 -6.49 21.77 -36.07
CA PRO A 26 -6.53 21.03 -37.32
C PRO A 26 -6.58 19.52 -37.02
N GLN A 27 -7.53 18.82 -37.63
CA GLN A 27 -7.42 17.39 -37.80
C GLN A 27 -6.14 17.14 -38.60
N ILE A 28 -5.19 16.47 -38.00
CA ILE A 28 -4.07 15.88 -38.71
C ILE A 28 -4.67 14.67 -39.44
N ASP A 29 -4.91 14.81 -40.74
CA ASP A 29 -5.14 13.67 -41.62
C ASP A 29 -3.82 12.91 -41.73
N ILE A 30 -3.70 11.84 -40.93
CA ILE A 30 -2.61 10.88 -41.07
C ILE A 30 -2.92 10.03 -42.31
N PRO A 31 -2.03 9.97 -43.31
CA PRO A 31 -2.25 9.14 -44.48
C PRO A 31 -2.33 7.66 -44.07
N GLN A 32 -3.44 7.01 -44.41
CA GLN A 32 -3.52 5.56 -44.40
C GLN A 32 -2.50 5.00 -45.40
N LYS A 33 -1.35 4.57 -44.89
CA LYS A 33 -0.46 3.65 -45.60
C LYS A 33 -0.14 2.48 -44.67
N SER A 34 -0.40 1.30 -45.20
CA SER A 34 -0.34 0.00 -44.55
C SER A 34 1.06 -0.32 -44.01
N GLU A 35 1.18 -0.47 -42.69
CA GLU A 35 2.25 -1.24 -42.08
C GLU A 35 1.63 -2.25 -41.11
N LYS A 36 1.55 -3.49 -41.60
CA LYS A 36 1.62 -4.68 -40.77
C LYS A 36 3.03 -4.70 -40.16
N SER A 37 3.16 -4.55 -38.86
CA SER A 37 3.98 -5.42 -37.99
C SER A 37 4.20 -4.79 -36.60
N LEU A 38 4.06 -5.63 -35.57
CA LEU A 38 4.49 -5.42 -34.18
C LEU A 38 3.62 -4.53 -33.28
N VAL A 39 2.31 -4.78 -33.29
CA VAL A 39 1.49 -4.68 -32.08
C VAL A 39 0.73 -6.01 -31.95
N GLU A 40 1.39 -7.00 -31.36
CA GLU A 40 0.72 -8.22 -30.88
C GLU A 40 1.07 -8.43 -29.39
N ASP A 41 -0.03 -8.53 -28.63
CA ASP A 41 -0.22 -9.28 -27.39
C ASP A 41 0.45 -8.78 -26.11
N PHE A 42 -0.14 -7.74 -25.52
CA PHE A 42 -0.30 -7.62 -24.07
C PHE A 42 -1.67 -7.00 -23.78
N ASP A 43 -2.73 -7.71 -24.16
CA ASP A 43 -4.08 -7.42 -23.67
C ASP A 43 -4.66 -8.65 -22.98
N SER A 44 -5.32 -8.37 -21.85
CA SER A 44 -6.44 -9.13 -21.28
C SER A 44 -6.35 -10.66 -21.22
N GLN A 45 -5.92 -11.17 -20.05
CA GLN A 45 -6.57 -12.31 -19.40
C GLN A 45 -6.76 -11.97 -17.91
N GLU A 46 -7.63 -11.00 -17.63
CA GLU A 46 -8.42 -11.02 -16.40
C GLU A 46 -9.83 -11.41 -16.84
N ASP A 47 -10.04 -12.71 -17.02
CA ASP A 47 -11.37 -13.26 -17.27
C ASP A 47 -12.26 -13.05 -16.04
N GLU A 48 -13.51 -12.68 -16.29
CA GLU A 48 -14.60 -12.70 -15.32
C GLU A 48 -14.75 -14.11 -14.72
N LEU A 49 -14.09 -14.38 -13.59
CA LEU A 49 -14.36 -15.56 -12.80
C LEU A 49 -15.62 -15.31 -11.96
N SER A 50 -16.76 -15.79 -12.45
CA SER A 50 -17.95 -16.00 -11.63
C SER A 50 -17.61 -17.02 -10.53
N TYR A 51 -17.66 -16.58 -9.28
CA TYR A 51 -17.51 -17.46 -8.13
C TYR A 51 -18.72 -18.38 -7.99
N ASP A 52 -18.59 -19.62 -8.45
CA ASP A 52 -19.44 -20.73 -8.00
C ASP A 52 -18.69 -21.46 -6.87
N GLN A 53 -19.28 -21.48 -5.68
CA GLN A 53 -18.52 -21.64 -4.44
C GLN A 53 -18.15 -23.09 -4.11
N ASP A 54 -18.50 -24.07 -4.95
CA ASP A 54 -18.42 -25.49 -4.57
C ASP A 54 -17.60 -26.41 -5.48
N ASN A 55 -17.01 -25.99 -6.61
CA ASN A 55 -16.13 -26.87 -7.40
C ASN A 55 -15.03 -26.12 -8.17
N TYR A 56 -13.76 -26.36 -7.84
CA TYR A 56 -12.59 -25.85 -8.58
C TYR A 56 -12.33 -26.74 -9.82
N ILE A 57 -12.45 -26.17 -11.03
CA ILE A 57 -11.98 -26.77 -12.30
C ILE A 57 -10.97 -25.79 -12.89
N THR A 58 -9.75 -26.24 -13.21
CA THR A 58 -8.70 -25.41 -13.81
C THR A 58 -8.94 -25.20 -15.32
N PRO A 59 -8.40 -24.10 -15.92
CA PRO A 59 -8.67 -23.75 -17.33
C PRO A 59 -8.19 -24.76 -18.39
N GLU A 60 -7.30 -25.72 -18.06
CA GLU A 60 -6.87 -26.75 -19.02
C GLU A 60 -7.59 -28.11 -18.89
N GLY A 61 -8.70 -28.22 -18.14
CA GLY A 61 -9.43 -29.49 -18.04
C GLY A 61 -8.64 -30.63 -17.39
N ILE A 62 -7.52 -30.32 -16.72
CA ILE A 62 -6.74 -31.27 -15.95
C ILE A 62 -7.44 -31.46 -14.61
N VAL A 63 -8.14 -32.59 -14.48
CA VAL A 63 -8.57 -33.10 -13.17
C VAL A 63 -7.30 -33.35 -12.35
N VAL A 64 -6.99 -32.45 -11.42
CA VAL A 64 -5.95 -32.69 -10.41
C VAL A 64 -6.44 -33.88 -9.58
N PRO A 65 -5.76 -35.05 -9.62
CA PRO A 65 -6.14 -36.13 -8.74
C PRO A 65 -5.94 -35.63 -7.32
N LYS A 66 -7.00 -35.67 -6.50
CA LYS A 66 -6.86 -35.55 -5.04
C LYS A 66 -5.78 -36.56 -4.64
N LYS A 67 -4.56 -36.08 -4.33
CA LYS A 67 -3.64 -36.85 -3.51
C LYS A 67 -4.43 -37.13 -2.23
N LYS A 68 -4.90 -38.37 -2.09
CA LYS A 68 -5.27 -38.88 -0.79
C LYS A 68 -3.95 -38.84 -0.04
N ASP A 69 -3.76 -37.81 0.78
CA ASP A 69 -2.76 -37.83 1.81
C ASP A 69 -3.04 -39.10 2.62
N LYS A 70 -2.25 -40.15 2.36
CA LYS A 70 -2.14 -41.24 3.30
C LYS A 70 -1.55 -40.58 4.52
N LYS A 71 -2.42 -40.25 5.48
CA LYS A 71 -2.03 -39.94 6.85
C LYS A 71 -0.94 -40.97 7.19
N PRO A 72 0.30 -40.56 7.50
CA PRO A 72 1.26 -41.52 8.03
C PRO A 72 0.54 -42.24 9.17
N PRO A 73 0.71 -43.56 9.34
CA PRO A 73 0.01 -44.30 10.37
C PRO A 73 0.38 -43.66 11.71
N GLY A 74 -0.46 -42.75 12.18
CA GLY A 74 -0.26 -42.04 13.43
C GLY A 74 -0.24 -43.12 14.48
N ASP A 75 0.85 -43.16 15.23
CA ASP A 75 1.03 -44.13 16.29
C ASP A 75 -0.11 -43.98 17.30
N LYS A 76 -1.16 -44.80 17.12
CA LYS A 76 -2.35 -44.82 17.98
C LYS A 76 -1.98 -45.22 19.41
N THR A 77 -0.75 -45.67 19.67
CA THR A 77 -0.28 -46.12 20.99
C THR A 77 0.29 -44.99 21.87
N LEU A 78 0.71 -43.86 21.28
CA LEU A 78 1.25 -42.72 22.06
C LEU A 78 0.18 -41.97 22.87
N ASN A 79 -1.04 -41.86 22.35
CA ASN A 79 -2.14 -41.16 23.03
C ASN A 79 -2.94 -42.06 23.99
N SER A 80 -2.97 -43.38 23.79
CA SER A 80 -3.79 -44.29 24.61
C SER A 80 -3.27 -44.50 26.04
N LYS A 81 -2.04 -44.04 26.35
CA LYS A 81 -1.39 -44.19 27.65
C LYS A 81 -1.29 -42.90 28.48
N ARG A 82 -1.69 -41.74 27.94
CA ARG A 82 -1.60 -40.46 28.67
C ARG A 82 -2.85 -40.25 29.53
N LYS A 83 -2.70 -40.26 30.85
CA LYS A 83 -3.75 -39.76 31.76
C LYS A 83 -3.72 -38.23 31.76
N PRO A 84 -4.88 -37.55 31.70
CA PRO A 84 -4.95 -36.11 31.90
C PRO A 84 -4.37 -35.74 33.28
N ARG A 85 -3.64 -34.63 33.34
CA ARG A 85 -3.15 -34.06 34.61
C ARG A 85 -4.30 -33.38 35.36
N SER A 86 -4.21 -33.28 36.68
CA SER A 86 -5.15 -32.46 37.46
C SER A 86 -4.97 -30.98 37.14
N VAL A 87 -5.99 -30.16 37.39
CA VAL A 87 -5.90 -28.71 37.18
C VAL A 87 -4.87 -28.11 38.13
N GLU A 88 -4.85 -28.59 39.36
CA GLU A 88 -3.93 -28.19 40.42
C GLU A 88 -2.47 -28.45 40.01
N ASP A 89 -2.15 -29.64 39.49
CA ASP A 89 -0.79 -29.95 39.04
C ASP A 89 -0.32 -29.02 37.91
N VAL A 90 -1.22 -28.70 36.97
CA VAL A 90 -0.92 -27.83 35.82
C VAL A 90 -0.71 -26.38 36.26
N LEU A 91 -1.56 -25.88 37.17
CA LEU A 91 -1.45 -24.51 37.67
C LEU A 91 -0.28 -24.33 38.62
N LYS A 92 0.08 -25.36 39.37
CA LYS A 92 1.28 -25.37 40.21
C LYS A 92 2.55 -25.32 39.37
N GLU A 93 2.65 -26.13 38.32
CA GLU A 93 3.79 -26.11 37.39
C GLU A 93 3.94 -24.74 36.69
N SER A 94 2.82 -24.12 36.30
CA SER A 94 2.82 -22.80 35.67
C SER A 94 2.92 -21.62 36.64
N GLY A 95 3.03 -21.87 37.96
CA GLY A 95 3.12 -20.84 38.99
C GLY A 95 1.83 -20.01 39.18
N LYS A 96 0.69 -20.51 38.70
CA LYS A 96 -0.61 -19.82 38.71
C LYS A 96 -1.56 -20.30 39.82
N GLU A 97 -1.14 -21.25 40.64
CA GLU A 97 -1.95 -21.79 41.75
C GLU A 97 -2.46 -20.68 42.70
N GLU A 98 -1.59 -19.73 43.07
CA GLU A 98 -1.95 -18.63 43.97
C GLU A 98 -2.98 -17.66 43.37
N LEU A 99 -3.02 -17.51 42.04
CA LEU A 99 -3.98 -16.63 41.36
C LEU A 99 -5.42 -17.10 41.53
N LEU A 100 -5.65 -18.40 41.75
CA LEU A 100 -7.00 -18.92 41.99
C LEU A 100 -7.54 -18.54 43.37
N SER A 101 -6.66 -18.30 44.34
CA SER A 101 -7.03 -17.99 45.71
C SER A 101 -7.22 -16.49 45.97
N ASP A 102 -6.77 -15.63 45.06
CA ASP A 102 -6.76 -14.18 45.21
C ASP A 102 -7.28 -13.48 43.93
N PRO A 103 -8.55 -13.07 43.91
CA PRO A 103 -9.16 -12.40 42.76
C PRO A 103 -8.44 -11.13 42.32
N GLU A 104 -7.84 -10.37 43.25
CA GLU A 104 -7.17 -9.10 42.92
C GLU A 104 -5.82 -9.38 42.24
N LYS A 105 -5.05 -10.35 42.73
CA LYS A 105 -3.83 -10.82 42.03
C LYS A 105 -4.15 -11.36 40.64
N CYS A 106 -5.24 -12.11 40.49
CA CYS A 106 -5.67 -12.63 39.18
C CYS A 106 -5.96 -11.50 38.20
N LYS A 107 -6.66 -10.46 38.66
CA LYS A 107 -6.95 -9.27 37.86
C LYS A 107 -5.67 -8.52 37.47
N GLN A 108 -4.77 -8.28 38.42
CA GLN A 108 -3.49 -7.61 38.18
C GLN A 108 -2.63 -8.38 37.16
N PHE A 109 -2.56 -9.71 37.27
CA PHE A 109 -1.87 -10.57 36.31
C PHE A 109 -2.44 -10.40 34.89
N GLY A 110 -3.78 -10.36 34.76
CA GLY A 110 -4.45 -10.14 33.48
C GLY A 110 -4.15 -8.78 32.87
N GLU A 111 -4.14 -7.72 33.69
CA GLU A 111 -3.83 -6.35 33.25
C GLU A 111 -2.37 -6.22 32.77
N GLU A 112 -1.41 -6.78 33.52
CA GLU A 112 0.00 -6.79 33.13
C GLU A 112 0.22 -7.58 31.83
N LEU A 113 -0.36 -8.78 31.74
CA LEU A 113 -0.32 -9.59 30.52
C LEU A 113 -0.92 -8.85 29.32
N SER A 114 -2.04 -8.15 29.52
CA SER A 114 -2.67 -7.36 28.45
C SER A 114 -1.74 -6.28 27.92
N ASN A 115 -1.05 -5.54 28.80
CA ASN A 115 -0.09 -4.51 28.41
C ASN A 115 1.05 -5.07 27.55
N ILE A 116 1.57 -6.25 27.90
CA ILE A 116 2.59 -6.96 27.12
C ILE A 116 2.06 -7.36 25.75
N LEU A 117 0.86 -7.96 25.70
CA LEU A 117 0.24 -8.41 24.45
C LEU A 117 -0.11 -7.24 23.51
N LEU A 118 -0.43 -6.07 24.06
CA LEU A 118 -0.67 -4.84 23.30
C LEU A 118 0.60 -4.32 22.60
N GLN A 119 1.80 -4.60 23.12
CA GLN A 119 3.04 -4.23 22.43
C GLN A 119 3.29 -5.08 21.16
N ARG A 120 2.69 -6.26 21.11
CA ARG A 120 2.84 -7.24 20.02
C ARG A 120 1.80 -7.08 18.93
N LYS A 121 0.76 -6.28 19.16
CA LYS A 121 -0.41 -6.20 18.28
C LYS A 121 -0.81 -4.75 18.14
N HIS A 122 -0.87 -4.27 16.90
CA HIS A 122 -1.34 -2.94 16.61
C HIS A 122 -2.28 -2.97 15.41
N LEU A 123 -3.49 -2.43 15.57
CA LEU A 123 -4.41 -2.17 14.46
C LEU A 123 -4.93 -0.75 14.61
N ASP A 124 -4.62 0.11 13.63
CA ASP A 124 -5.14 1.47 13.63
C ASP A 124 -6.49 1.51 12.92
N TYR A 125 -7.54 1.63 13.73
CA TYR A 125 -8.91 1.71 13.25
C TYR A 125 -9.16 2.95 12.39
N LYS A 126 -8.50 4.08 12.67
CA LYS A 126 -8.65 5.30 11.86
C LYS A 126 -8.02 5.13 10.49
N ARG A 127 -6.85 4.48 10.38
CA ARG A 127 -6.26 4.11 9.07
C ARG A 127 -7.23 3.24 8.29
N TRP A 128 -7.82 2.24 8.95
CA TRP A 128 -8.81 1.38 8.31
C TRP A 128 -10.06 2.15 7.84
N LEU A 129 -10.63 3.02 8.68
CA LEU A 129 -11.76 3.87 8.30
C LEU A 129 -11.45 4.77 7.10
N CYS A 130 -10.20 5.22 6.96
CA CYS A 130 -9.78 6.08 5.86
C CYS A 130 -9.54 5.31 4.55
N ILE A 131 -9.51 3.97 4.53
CA ILE A 131 -9.28 3.21 3.29
C ILE A 131 -10.35 3.55 2.26
N SER A 132 -9.92 4.23 1.20
CA SER A 132 -10.80 4.71 0.14
C SER A 132 -11.09 3.61 -0.86
N ARG A 133 -12.00 2.70 -0.50
CA ARG A 133 -12.51 1.66 -1.38
C ARG A 133 -13.93 1.99 -1.86
N SER A 134 -14.32 1.59 -3.06
CA SER A 134 -13.53 0.84 -4.05
C SER A 134 -12.86 1.74 -5.09
N GLN A 135 -11.72 1.30 -5.64
CA GLN A 135 -10.98 2.05 -6.65
C GLN A 135 -11.66 2.04 -8.04
N TYR A 136 -11.43 3.08 -8.84
CA TYR A 136 -11.59 3.02 -10.30
C TYR A 136 -10.56 2.06 -10.92
N ARG A 137 -10.81 1.61 -12.15
CA ARG A 137 -9.92 0.68 -12.85
C ARG A 137 -8.49 1.24 -12.89
N PHE A 138 -7.52 0.44 -12.42
CA PHE A 138 -6.11 0.80 -12.31
C PHE A 138 -5.76 2.05 -11.48
N SER A 139 -6.66 2.51 -10.59
CA SER A 139 -6.45 3.72 -9.77
C SER A 139 -5.98 3.46 -8.33
N CYS A 140 -5.50 2.25 -8.01
CA CYS A 140 -5.06 1.85 -6.66
C CYS A 140 -4.10 2.86 -6.00
N GLY A 141 -3.22 3.49 -6.78
CA GLY A 141 -2.33 4.55 -6.28
C GLY A 141 -3.08 5.77 -5.74
N ILE A 142 -4.11 6.27 -6.45
CA ILE A 142 -4.93 7.41 -6.01
C ILE A 142 -5.83 7.02 -4.84
N SER A 143 -6.44 5.84 -4.89
CA SER A 143 -7.29 5.35 -3.80
C SER A 143 -6.49 5.19 -2.50
N SER A 144 -5.28 4.62 -2.58
CA SER A 144 -4.38 4.49 -1.43
C SER A 144 -3.93 5.86 -0.92
N LEU A 145 -3.55 6.78 -1.82
CA LEU A 145 -3.18 8.14 -1.48
C LEU A 145 -4.31 8.91 -0.79
N THR A 146 -5.55 8.76 -1.28
CA THR A 146 -6.73 9.39 -0.69
C THR A 146 -6.90 8.95 0.76
N GLY A 147 -6.77 7.64 1.03
CA GLY A 147 -6.88 7.12 2.39
C GLY A 147 -5.75 7.57 3.30
N VAL A 148 -4.51 7.59 2.81
CA VAL A 148 -3.35 8.09 3.54
C VAL A 148 -3.49 9.57 3.88
N TRP A 149 -3.92 10.40 2.92
CA TRP A 149 -4.12 11.83 3.16
C TRP A 149 -5.24 12.07 4.19
N ASN A 150 -6.36 11.36 4.06
CA ASN A 150 -7.45 11.43 5.03
C ASN A 150 -7.01 11.01 6.43
N TYR A 151 -6.21 9.96 6.56
CA TYR A 151 -5.67 9.53 7.84
C TYR A 151 -4.81 10.62 8.50
N LEU A 152 -3.96 11.30 7.74
CA LEU A 152 -3.03 12.28 8.29
C LEU A 152 -3.69 13.64 8.59
N PHE A 153 -4.57 14.11 7.70
CA PHE A 153 -5.01 15.51 7.73
C PHE A 153 -6.52 15.71 7.93
N SER A 154 -7.33 14.66 7.81
CA SER A 154 -8.77 14.80 8.00
C SER A 154 -9.24 14.50 9.43
N THR A 155 -10.45 14.94 9.77
CA THR A 155 -11.14 14.62 11.03
C THR A 155 -11.51 13.15 11.16
N LEU A 156 -11.52 12.38 10.07
CA LEU A 156 -11.68 10.92 10.12
C LEU A 156 -10.40 10.24 10.67
N GLY A 157 -9.25 10.90 10.48
CA GLY A 157 -7.93 10.48 10.93
C GLY A 157 -7.43 11.29 12.12
N ASN A 158 -6.24 11.87 11.98
CA ASN A 158 -5.51 12.61 13.01
C ASN A 158 -5.31 14.10 12.67
N GLY A 159 -6.10 14.63 11.75
CA GLY A 159 -6.11 16.06 11.42
C GLY A 159 -7.45 16.71 11.68
N ASN A 160 -7.63 17.90 11.09
CA ASN A 160 -8.77 18.77 11.34
C ASN A 160 -9.50 19.21 10.06
N LEU A 161 -9.11 18.70 8.89
CA LEU A 161 -9.77 18.99 7.62
C LEU A 161 -10.94 18.02 7.36
N PRO A 162 -11.91 18.37 6.52
CA PRO A 162 -12.90 17.40 6.04
C PRO A 162 -12.22 16.25 5.28
N PRO A 163 -12.72 15.01 5.38
CA PRO A 163 -12.22 13.91 4.56
C PRO A 163 -12.55 14.16 3.08
N LEU A 164 -11.64 13.76 2.20
CA LEU A 164 -11.79 13.86 0.75
C LEU A 164 -12.27 12.54 0.15
N SER A 165 -13.13 12.63 -0.86
CA SER A 165 -13.43 11.51 -1.76
C SER A 165 -12.35 11.33 -2.85
N GLN A 166 -12.35 10.19 -3.53
CA GLN A 166 -11.45 9.94 -4.65
C GLN A 166 -11.67 10.96 -5.79
N GLU A 167 -12.92 11.31 -6.07
CA GLU A 167 -13.32 12.27 -7.10
C GLU A 167 -12.84 13.68 -6.79
N GLU A 168 -12.86 14.06 -5.50
CA GLU A 168 -12.34 15.35 -5.07
C GLU A 168 -10.82 15.40 -5.24
N VAL A 169 -10.12 14.35 -4.82
CA VAL A 169 -8.66 14.21 -5.05
C VAL A 169 -8.33 14.28 -6.54
N LEU A 170 -9.04 13.51 -7.37
CA LEU A 170 -8.88 13.54 -8.84
C LEU A 170 -9.07 14.94 -9.42
N SER A 171 -10.14 15.63 -9.00
CA SER A 171 -10.41 17.00 -9.46
C SER A 171 -9.34 17.99 -9.03
N ILE A 172 -8.84 17.88 -7.81
CA ILE A 172 -7.77 18.75 -7.27
C ILE A 172 -6.47 18.54 -8.06
N LEU A 173 -6.17 17.29 -8.41
CA LEU A 173 -5.00 16.91 -9.21
C LEU A 173 -5.14 17.22 -10.70
N GLY A 174 -6.29 17.74 -11.14
CA GLY A 174 -6.50 18.22 -12.50
C GLY A 174 -7.07 17.20 -13.47
N PHE A 175 -7.62 16.09 -12.97
CA PHE A 175 -8.34 15.12 -13.79
C PHE A 175 -9.80 15.55 -13.99
N ASP A 176 -10.30 15.37 -15.21
CA ASP A 176 -11.67 15.65 -15.58
C ASP A 176 -12.52 14.38 -15.65
N LYS A 177 -13.83 14.56 -15.49
CA LYS A 177 -14.81 13.48 -15.69
C LYS A 177 -14.88 13.10 -17.19
N PRO A 178 -15.27 11.86 -17.50
CA PRO A 178 -15.57 10.74 -16.58
C PRO A 178 -14.30 10.06 -16.03
N TYR A 179 -14.23 9.88 -14.70
CA TYR A 179 -13.04 9.31 -14.06
C TYR A 179 -12.81 7.83 -14.38
N ALA A 180 -13.87 7.11 -14.74
CA ALA A 180 -13.79 5.70 -15.13
C ALA A 180 -12.97 5.47 -16.42
N ASP A 181 -12.85 6.50 -17.25
CA ASP A 181 -12.17 6.42 -18.56
C ASP A 181 -10.69 6.78 -18.46
N ILE A 182 -10.23 7.22 -17.28
CA ILE A 182 -8.83 7.59 -17.08
C ILE A 182 -7.97 6.33 -17.06
N ARG A 183 -7.01 6.28 -18.00
CA ARG A 183 -6.00 5.22 -18.06
C ARG A 183 -4.83 5.56 -17.14
N PHE A 184 -4.93 5.19 -15.86
CA PHE A 184 -3.90 5.48 -14.86
C PHE A 184 -2.57 4.75 -15.07
N GLY A 185 -2.59 3.53 -15.60
CA GLY A 185 -1.41 2.65 -15.71
C GLY A 185 -0.16 3.31 -16.33
N PRO A 186 -0.27 4.00 -17.48
CA PRO A 186 0.89 4.62 -18.15
C PRO A 186 1.61 5.73 -17.38
N PHE A 187 1.00 6.37 -16.38
CA PHE A 187 1.59 7.55 -15.71
C PHE A 187 1.61 7.47 -14.17
N THR A 188 1.00 6.44 -13.58
CA THR A 188 0.88 6.30 -12.11
C THR A 188 2.03 5.48 -11.53
N GLY A 189 3.21 6.10 -11.46
CA GLY A 189 4.39 5.54 -10.77
C GLY A 189 4.51 6.00 -9.32
N ASN A 190 5.44 5.39 -8.57
CA ASN A 190 5.72 5.75 -7.16
C ASN A 190 6.02 7.25 -6.98
N GLY A 191 6.87 7.81 -7.84
CA GLY A 191 7.20 9.24 -7.82
C GLY A 191 5.97 10.11 -8.08
N THR A 192 5.05 9.67 -8.93
CA THR A 192 3.78 10.36 -9.19
C THR A 192 2.89 10.39 -7.95
N VAL A 193 2.77 9.26 -7.23
CA VAL A 193 1.98 9.18 -5.99
C VAL A 193 2.57 10.11 -4.91
N ILE A 194 3.89 10.11 -4.73
CA ILE A 194 4.59 11.04 -3.83
C ILE A 194 4.35 12.50 -4.26
N GLY A 195 4.43 12.80 -5.56
CA GLY A 195 4.18 14.13 -6.11
C GLY A 195 2.75 14.61 -5.86
N TRP A 196 1.76 13.75 -6.08
CA TRP A 196 0.36 14.06 -5.79
C TRP A 196 0.10 14.34 -4.32
N PHE A 197 0.73 13.59 -3.40
CA PHE A 197 0.65 13.90 -1.97
C PHE A 197 1.13 15.32 -1.67
N ASN A 198 2.26 15.73 -2.25
CA ASN A 198 2.82 17.07 -2.08
C ASN A 198 1.90 18.16 -2.65
N GLU A 199 1.29 17.92 -3.82
CA GLU A 199 0.33 18.86 -4.40
C GLU A 199 -0.96 18.97 -3.57
N LEU A 200 -1.44 17.86 -2.97
CA LEU A 200 -2.54 17.92 -1.99
C LEU A 200 -2.15 18.74 -0.77
N CYS A 201 -0.98 18.47 -0.16
CA CYS A 201 -0.52 19.22 1.01
C CYS A 201 -0.43 20.73 0.72
N LYS A 202 0.14 21.09 -0.44
CA LYS A 202 0.21 22.47 -0.93
C LYS A 202 -1.15 23.09 -1.20
N HIS A 203 -2.11 22.34 -1.75
CA HIS A 203 -3.47 22.81 -2.01
C HIS A 203 -4.18 23.22 -0.70
N PHE A 204 -4.04 22.39 0.33
CA PHE A 204 -4.66 22.61 1.64
C PHE A 204 -3.79 23.43 2.60
N ASN A 205 -2.60 23.84 2.18
CA ASN A 205 -1.63 24.57 3.00
C ASN A 205 -1.32 23.86 4.33
N VAL A 206 -1.11 22.54 4.27
CA VAL A 206 -0.67 21.69 5.37
C VAL A 206 0.77 21.24 5.16
N GLU A 207 1.49 20.98 6.25
CA GLU A 207 2.88 20.53 6.23
C GLU A 207 2.94 19.00 6.25
N GLY A 208 3.27 18.43 5.09
CA GLY A 208 3.48 17.00 4.93
C GLY A 208 4.77 16.69 4.18
N GLN A 209 5.31 15.49 4.41
CA GLN A 209 6.46 14.94 3.72
C GLN A 209 6.13 13.55 3.20
N ALA A 210 6.67 13.20 2.03
CA ALA A 210 6.52 11.87 1.45
C ALA A 210 7.83 11.41 0.80
N GLY A 211 8.08 10.11 0.83
CA GLY A 211 9.29 9.52 0.28
C GLY A 211 9.30 8.00 0.31
N TYR A 212 10.39 7.40 -0.17
CA TYR A 212 10.61 5.96 -0.07
C TYR A 212 11.01 5.60 1.37
N PHE A 213 10.20 4.79 2.02
CA PHE A 213 10.54 4.19 3.31
C PHE A 213 11.55 3.06 3.10
N TRP A 214 11.21 2.11 2.23
CA TRP A 214 12.04 0.96 1.93
C TRP A 214 11.95 0.61 0.46
N LYS A 215 13.09 0.78 -0.24
CA LYS A 215 13.29 0.36 -1.61
C LYS A 215 14.68 -0.27 -1.74
N VAL A 216 14.72 -1.52 -2.20
CA VAL A 216 15.98 -2.30 -2.28
C VAL A 216 16.75 -1.97 -3.56
N HIS A 217 16.04 -1.77 -4.66
CA HIS A 217 16.61 -1.63 -6.00
C HIS A 217 16.61 -0.17 -6.48
N GLN A 218 17.51 0.14 -7.41
CA GLN A 218 17.52 1.45 -8.06
C GLN A 218 16.35 1.59 -9.06
N PRO A 219 15.93 2.82 -9.40
CA PRO A 219 16.36 4.10 -8.81
C PRO A 219 15.74 4.34 -7.43
N ALA A 220 16.39 5.17 -6.59
CA ALA A 220 15.95 5.54 -5.24
C ALA A 220 16.06 4.41 -4.19
N LYS A 221 17.12 3.59 -4.28
CA LYS A 221 17.49 2.64 -3.22
C LYS A 221 17.63 3.34 -1.87
N THR A 222 17.01 2.80 -0.83
CA THR A 222 17.19 3.26 0.55
C THR A 222 18.53 2.75 1.08
N PHE A 223 19.48 3.65 1.33
CA PHE A 223 20.81 3.29 1.85
C PHE A 223 20.76 2.93 3.34
N GLY A 224 21.52 1.90 3.73
CA GLY A 224 21.63 1.49 5.14
C GLY A 224 20.34 0.93 5.74
N MET A 225 19.43 0.41 4.90
CA MET A 225 18.21 -0.28 5.30
C MET A 225 18.37 -1.79 5.05
N ASN A 226 18.33 -2.59 6.11
CA ASN A 226 18.22 -4.05 6.05
C ASN A 226 16.83 -4.48 6.57
N ASP A 227 16.52 -5.76 6.45
CA ASP A 227 15.19 -6.31 6.71
C ASP A 227 14.77 -6.09 8.18
N GLU A 228 15.66 -6.37 9.13
CA GLU A 228 15.39 -6.17 10.57
C GLU A 228 15.13 -4.71 10.91
N LYS A 229 15.95 -3.80 10.38
CA LYS A 229 15.76 -2.36 10.58
C LYS A 229 14.47 -1.88 9.92
N ALA A 230 14.14 -2.37 8.73
CA ALA A 230 12.90 -2.03 8.05
C ALA A 230 11.67 -2.54 8.83
N LYS A 231 11.72 -3.78 9.35
CA LYS A 231 10.68 -4.37 10.21
C LYS A 231 10.44 -3.53 11.44
N LYS A 232 11.51 -3.22 12.18
CA LYS A 232 11.47 -2.40 13.39
C LYS A 232 10.88 -1.01 13.12
N LEU A 233 11.42 -0.29 12.13
CA LEU A 233 10.97 1.07 11.81
C LEU A 233 9.54 1.10 11.23
N LEU A 234 9.11 0.03 10.54
CA LEU A 234 7.74 -0.08 10.05
C LEU A 234 6.77 -0.28 11.22
N ARG A 235 7.10 -1.13 12.20
CA ARG A 235 6.30 -1.31 13.43
C ARG A 235 6.16 0.00 14.19
N GLU A 236 7.28 0.67 14.46
CA GLU A 236 7.29 1.99 15.13
C GLU A 236 6.48 3.03 14.34
N GLY A 237 6.63 3.04 13.01
CA GLY A 237 5.90 3.94 12.14
C GLY A 237 4.39 3.65 12.10
N LEU A 238 3.99 2.38 12.15
CA LEU A 238 2.58 2.00 12.22
C LEU A 238 1.96 2.45 13.54
N GLN A 239 2.72 2.59 14.63
CA GLN A 239 2.21 3.15 15.88
C GLN A 239 2.17 4.69 15.88
N ASP A 240 2.86 5.35 14.95
CA ASP A 240 2.94 6.81 14.88
C ASP A 240 1.73 7.40 14.15
N GLN A 241 0.93 8.20 14.87
CA GLN A 241 -0.27 8.86 14.35
C GLN A 241 0.00 9.88 13.25
N ASN A 242 1.26 10.34 13.13
CA ASN A 242 1.69 11.28 12.10
C ASN A 242 2.34 10.58 10.90
N LYS A 243 2.35 9.25 10.85
CA LYS A 243 2.87 8.47 9.71
C LYS A 243 1.83 7.53 9.13
N ALA A 244 1.90 7.37 7.83
CA ALA A 244 1.17 6.37 7.09
C ALA A 244 2.01 5.82 5.94
N PHE A 245 1.67 4.63 5.47
CA PHE A 245 2.46 3.91 4.49
C PHE A 245 1.61 3.50 3.30
N ILE A 246 2.25 3.40 2.15
CA ILE A 246 1.70 2.70 0.99
C ILE A 246 2.73 1.67 0.57
N TYR A 247 2.31 0.42 0.50
CA TYR A 247 3.09 -0.66 -0.06
C TYR A 247 2.70 -0.85 -1.52
N HIS A 248 3.67 -0.68 -2.43
CA HIS A 248 3.52 -0.98 -3.84
C HIS A 248 4.14 -2.34 -4.13
N CYS A 249 3.32 -3.28 -4.58
CA CYS A 249 3.72 -4.62 -4.97
C CYS A 249 2.93 -5.12 -6.19
N HIS A 250 3.59 -5.81 -7.10
CA HIS A 250 2.95 -6.49 -8.23
C HIS A 250 1.89 -5.62 -8.96
N ASN A 251 2.30 -4.38 -9.32
CA ASN A 251 1.46 -3.36 -9.97
C ASN A 251 0.19 -2.97 -9.17
N HIS A 252 0.23 -3.10 -7.85
CA HIS A 252 -0.87 -2.77 -6.95
C HIS A 252 -0.39 -1.99 -5.73
N TYR A 253 -1.19 -1.03 -5.28
CA TYR A 253 -0.91 -0.25 -4.08
C TYR A 253 -1.89 -0.66 -2.99
N MET A 254 -1.35 -0.96 -1.80
CA MET A 254 -2.11 -1.29 -0.59
C MET A 254 -1.59 -0.49 0.60
N VAL A 255 -2.39 -0.36 1.64
CA VAL A 255 -2.08 0.51 2.78
C VAL A 255 -1.85 -0.35 4.03
N PRO A 256 -0.63 -0.45 4.56
CA PRO A 256 -0.40 -1.02 5.88
C PRO A 256 -1.20 -0.28 6.97
N ILE A 257 -1.97 -1.01 7.77
CA ILE A 257 -2.86 -0.48 8.81
C ILE A 257 -2.52 -1.00 10.22
N GLY A 258 -1.63 -1.98 10.33
CA GLY A 258 -1.30 -2.62 11.59
C GLY A 258 -0.26 -3.71 11.46
N PHE A 259 0.08 -4.33 12.59
CA PHE A 259 0.95 -5.50 12.65
C PHE A 259 0.57 -6.44 13.81
N GLU A 260 1.03 -7.68 13.71
CA GLU A 260 0.98 -8.66 14.79
C GLU A 260 2.29 -9.46 14.85
N ASP A 261 2.84 -9.57 16.05
CA ASP A 261 3.99 -10.38 16.41
C ASP A 261 3.51 -11.68 17.07
N SER A 262 3.34 -12.72 16.25
CA SER A 262 2.90 -14.05 16.70
C SER A 262 4.12 -14.88 17.13
N PRO A 263 4.10 -15.53 18.30
CA PRO A 263 5.21 -16.40 18.68
C PRO A 263 5.15 -17.68 17.84
N LEU A 264 6.31 -18.24 17.47
CA LEU A 264 6.35 -19.52 16.77
C LEU A 264 6.01 -20.70 17.70
N ASN A 265 6.39 -20.59 18.99
CA ASN A 265 6.03 -21.58 20.01
C ASN A 265 4.68 -21.22 20.67
N PRO A 266 3.67 -22.11 20.63
CA PRO A 266 2.38 -21.89 21.31
C PRO A 266 2.48 -21.66 22.82
N GLU A 267 3.51 -22.20 23.49
CA GLU A 267 3.75 -21.96 24.92
C GLU A 267 4.01 -20.48 25.22
N HIS A 268 4.47 -19.72 24.22
CA HIS A 268 4.79 -18.30 24.36
C HIS A 268 3.60 -17.36 24.03
N ALA A 269 2.38 -17.91 23.86
CA ALA A 269 1.20 -17.12 23.53
C ALA A 269 0.81 -16.11 24.63
N TYR A 270 1.07 -16.45 25.90
CA TYR A 270 0.66 -15.68 27.08
C TYR A 270 1.81 -15.39 28.06
N ILE A 271 3.02 -15.25 27.54
CA ILE A 271 4.20 -14.87 28.34
C ILE A 271 4.88 -13.63 27.75
N THR A 272 5.73 -12.98 28.56
CA THR A 272 6.64 -11.94 28.11
C THR A 272 7.66 -12.51 27.12
N ILE A 273 7.75 -11.87 25.97
CA ILE A 273 8.82 -12.09 25.00
C ILE A 273 9.84 -10.99 25.27
N ASP A 274 10.99 -11.32 25.86
CA ASP A 274 12.06 -10.36 26.06
C ASP A 274 12.79 -10.17 24.72
N ASP A 275 12.66 -8.98 24.11
CA ASP A 275 13.26 -8.64 22.81
C ASP A 275 14.78 -8.91 22.77
N SER A 276 15.46 -8.89 23.93
CA SER A 276 16.89 -9.16 24.05
C SER A 276 17.28 -10.64 23.81
N GLU A 277 16.34 -11.58 23.97
CA GLU A 277 16.58 -13.00 23.66
C GLU A 277 16.47 -13.30 22.15
N PHE A 278 15.77 -12.45 21.39
CA PHE A 278 15.52 -12.64 19.95
C PHE A 278 16.54 -11.92 19.06
N SER A 279 17.23 -10.89 19.57
CA SER A 279 18.30 -10.20 18.83
C SER A 279 19.56 -11.05 18.61
N ASN A 280 19.66 -12.24 19.21
CA ASN A 280 20.80 -13.15 19.06
C ASN A 280 20.73 -14.08 17.82
N GLN A 281 19.79 -13.83 16.89
CA GLN A 281 19.70 -14.55 15.60
C GLN A 281 21.02 -14.49 14.77
N GLU A 282 21.92 -13.53 15.05
CA GLU A 282 23.19 -13.33 14.35
C GLU A 282 24.19 -14.50 14.46
N LYS A 283 24.05 -15.45 15.41
CA LYS A 283 25.02 -16.55 15.55
C LYS A 283 24.66 -17.84 14.80
N ILE A 284 23.46 -17.96 14.25
CA ILE A 284 22.99 -19.23 13.66
C ILE A 284 22.92 -19.17 12.12
N ASN A 285 22.81 -17.98 11.53
CA ASN A 285 22.64 -17.80 10.09
C ASN A 285 23.90 -17.99 9.22
N LEU A 286 25.04 -18.44 9.77
CA LEU A 286 26.20 -18.82 8.95
C LEU A 286 26.08 -20.23 8.35
N ASN A 287 25.14 -21.07 8.80
CA ASN A 287 25.01 -22.45 8.32
C ASN A 287 23.78 -22.72 7.43
N ALA A 288 22.86 -21.76 7.30
CA ALA A 288 21.62 -21.92 6.54
C ALA A 288 21.75 -21.61 5.03
N SER A 289 22.91 -21.14 4.56
CA SER A 289 23.11 -20.70 3.17
C SER A 289 23.19 -21.85 2.14
N VAL A 290 22.74 -23.06 2.48
CA VAL A 290 22.85 -24.26 1.62
C VAL A 290 21.54 -25.08 1.57
N MET A 291 20.42 -24.61 2.13
CA MET A 291 19.18 -25.40 2.20
C MET A 291 17.99 -24.69 1.54
N ASP A 292 17.14 -25.46 0.86
CA ASP A 292 15.98 -24.99 0.13
C ASP A 292 14.94 -24.32 1.05
N ASN A 293 14.20 -23.34 0.51
CA ASN A 293 13.35 -22.41 1.26
C ASN A 293 12.22 -23.08 2.09
N ASP A 294 11.76 -24.27 1.71
CA ASP A 294 10.69 -24.97 2.44
C ASP A 294 11.21 -25.67 3.72
N GLU A 295 12.50 -26.04 3.76
CA GLU A 295 13.13 -26.64 4.96
C GLU A 295 13.61 -25.57 5.95
N ALA A 296 13.79 -24.32 5.50
CA ALA A 296 14.17 -23.20 6.35
C ALA A 296 13.03 -22.74 7.28
N GLU A 297 11.77 -22.82 6.85
CA GLU A 297 10.62 -22.55 7.73
C GLU A 297 10.55 -23.58 8.88
N ASP A 298 10.85 -24.85 8.60
CA ASP A 298 10.89 -25.91 9.62
C ASP A 298 12.13 -25.78 10.55
N ALA A 299 13.26 -25.28 10.04
CA ALA A 299 14.45 -25.02 10.85
C ALA A 299 14.28 -23.87 11.85
N ASP A 300 13.55 -22.82 11.48
CA ASP A 300 13.25 -21.69 12.39
C ASP A 300 12.19 -22.09 13.44
N VAL A 301 11.27 -23.01 13.08
CA VAL A 301 10.36 -23.69 14.03
C VAL A 301 11.14 -24.56 15.02
N MET A 302 12.20 -25.24 14.59
CA MET A 302 13.06 -26.05 15.46
C MET A 302 13.84 -25.24 16.50
N ASN A 303 14.03 -23.93 16.30
CA ASN A 303 14.80 -23.08 17.21
C ASN A 303 13.97 -22.43 18.33
N ASN A 304 12.67 -22.73 18.42
CA ASN A 304 11.74 -22.55 19.55
C ASN A 304 11.69 -21.17 20.27
N LYS A 305 12.38 -20.15 19.75
CA LYS A 305 12.49 -18.80 20.32
C LYS A 305 12.40 -17.74 19.21
N GLY A 306 11.46 -17.89 18.27
CA GLY A 306 11.21 -16.92 17.19
C GLY A 306 9.82 -16.27 17.28
N VAL A 307 9.70 -15.06 16.74
CA VAL A 307 8.43 -14.34 16.52
C VAL A 307 8.28 -14.12 15.02
N ARG A 308 7.09 -14.40 14.49
CA ARG A 308 6.69 -14.04 13.13
C ARG A 308 5.91 -12.74 13.14
N THR A 309 6.37 -11.76 12.35
CA THR A 309 5.67 -10.49 12.20
C THR A 309 4.75 -10.55 10.99
N TRP A 310 3.46 -10.30 11.22
CA TRP A 310 2.44 -10.11 10.20
C TRP A 310 2.14 -8.63 10.03
N ILE A 311 2.05 -8.16 8.79
CA ILE A 311 1.58 -6.82 8.46
C ILE A 311 0.13 -6.91 8.01
N MET A 312 -0.74 -6.17 8.68
CA MET A 312 -2.14 -6.03 8.29
C MET A 312 -2.23 -4.93 7.24
N VAL A 313 -2.86 -5.23 6.10
CA VAL A 313 -3.01 -4.28 4.98
C VAL A 313 -4.48 -4.08 4.64
N GLY A 314 -4.86 -2.82 4.41
CA GLY A 314 -6.13 -2.43 3.82
C GLY A 314 -5.98 -2.32 2.30
N ASP A 315 -6.85 -3.00 1.56
CA ASP A 315 -6.83 -3.04 0.09
C ASP A 315 -7.93 -2.16 -0.51
N THR A 316 -7.58 -1.38 -1.53
CA THR A 316 -8.50 -0.49 -2.26
C THR A 316 -9.22 -1.17 -3.42
N SER A 317 -8.77 -2.36 -3.82
CA SER A 317 -9.32 -3.13 -4.93
C SER A 317 -10.79 -3.52 -4.71
N LYS A 318 -11.52 -3.64 -5.83
CA LYS A 318 -12.87 -4.22 -5.86
C LYS A 318 -12.86 -5.74 -5.70
N THR A 319 -11.79 -6.38 -6.13
CA THR A 319 -11.69 -7.83 -6.30
C THR A 319 -10.90 -8.52 -5.19
N ASN A 320 -10.05 -7.79 -4.46
CA ASN A 320 -9.29 -8.36 -3.35
C ASN A 320 -10.07 -8.27 -2.02
N LYS A 321 -9.63 -9.05 -1.03
CA LYS A 321 -10.10 -8.94 0.36
C LYS A 321 -9.82 -7.53 0.90
N ALA A 322 -10.81 -6.95 1.58
CA ALA A 322 -10.72 -5.60 2.14
C ALA A 322 -9.56 -5.42 3.14
N ILE A 323 -9.31 -6.46 3.93
CA ILE A 323 -8.17 -6.59 4.84
C ILE A 323 -7.57 -7.97 4.64
N HIS A 324 -6.25 -8.04 4.62
CA HIS A 324 -5.51 -9.29 4.74
C HIS A 324 -4.20 -9.09 5.50
N CYS A 325 -3.58 -10.19 5.93
CA CYS A 325 -2.31 -10.19 6.65
C CYS A 325 -1.25 -10.82 5.74
N ILE A 326 -0.07 -10.19 5.69
CA ILE A 326 1.08 -10.63 4.90
C ILE A 326 2.25 -10.81 5.86
N LYS A 327 3.03 -11.90 5.75
CA LYS A 327 4.25 -12.05 6.56
C LYS A 327 5.24 -10.95 6.17
N PHE A 328 5.97 -10.41 7.14
CA PHE A 328 7.01 -9.41 6.83
C PHE A 328 8.11 -10.01 5.94
N GLU A 329 8.43 -11.29 6.13
CA GLU A 329 9.41 -12.02 5.34
C GLU A 329 9.00 -12.13 3.87
N ASP A 330 7.71 -12.28 3.60
CA ASP A 330 7.16 -12.29 2.23
C ASP A 330 7.26 -10.90 1.59
N ILE A 331 7.04 -9.82 2.35
CA ILE A 331 7.25 -8.44 1.89
C ILE A 331 8.73 -8.22 1.58
N ALA A 332 9.63 -8.67 2.46
CA ALA A 332 11.07 -8.58 2.22
C ALA A 332 11.46 -9.31 0.93
N LYS A 333 10.99 -10.54 0.76
CA LYS A 333 11.23 -11.36 -0.45
C LYS A 333 10.70 -10.68 -1.72
N ASP A 334 9.52 -10.07 -1.67
CA ASP A 334 8.97 -9.28 -2.77
C ASP A 334 9.86 -8.08 -3.12
N LEU A 335 10.30 -7.31 -2.13
CA LEU A 335 11.13 -6.13 -2.35
C LEU A 335 12.55 -6.48 -2.84
N HIS A 336 13.11 -7.60 -2.40
CA HIS A 336 14.42 -8.10 -2.83
C HIS A 336 14.40 -8.79 -4.20
N SER A 337 13.23 -9.24 -4.67
CA SER A 337 13.06 -9.84 -6.00
C SER A 337 13.63 -8.93 -7.11
N THR A 338 14.17 -9.52 -8.18
CA THR A 338 14.94 -8.80 -9.20
C THR A 338 14.16 -8.61 -10.50
N GLY A 339 14.84 -8.15 -11.56
CA GLY A 339 14.23 -8.01 -12.88
C GLY A 339 13.91 -9.33 -13.58
N ALA A 340 14.60 -10.43 -13.22
CA ALA A 340 14.46 -11.75 -13.84
C ALA A 340 13.41 -12.62 -13.12
N GLU A 341 13.33 -12.49 -11.80
CA GLU A 341 12.42 -13.24 -10.93
C GLU A 341 11.56 -12.28 -10.13
N TYR A 342 10.27 -12.57 -10.02
CA TYR A 342 9.34 -11.81 -9.17
C TYR A 342 8.61 -12.73 -8.22
N TYR A 343 8.42 -12.28 -6.99
CA TYR A 343 7.61 -12.97 -6.00
C TYR A 343 6.16 -12.46 -6.09
N ASN A 344 5.19 -13.35 -6.30
CA ASN A 344 3.79 -12.94 -6.38
C ASN A 344 3.17 -12.81 -4.99
N ILE A 345 3.46 -11.71 -4.30
CA ILE A 345 2.97 -11.50 -2.93
C ILE A 345 1.44 -11.43 -2.81
N ARG A 346 0.74 -11.21 -3.92
CA ARG A 346 -0.73 -11.19 -3.96
C ARG A 346 -1.34 -12.59 -4.04
N HIS A 347 -0.55 -13.57 -4.47
CA HIS A 347 -0.92 -14.97 -4.68
C HIS A 347 0.25 -15.86 -4.27
N LEU A 348 0.41 -16.02 -2.95
CA LEU A 348 1.56 -16.70 -2.33
C LEU A 348 1.70 -18.15 -2.83
N GLU A 349 0.60 -18.78 -3.27
CA GLU A 349 0.56 -20.12 -3.85
C GLU A 349 1.41 -20.29 -5.11
N TYR A 350 1.73 -19.19 -5.82
CA TYR A 350 2.58 -19.24 -7.01
C TYR A 350 4.06 -19.04 -6.71
N GLY A 351 4.41 -18.59 -5.50
CA GLY A 351 5.79 -18.38 -5.08
C GLY A 351 6.58 -17.41 -5.96
N THR A 352 7.86 -17.73 -6.19
CA THR A 352 8.76 -16.97 -7.07
C THR A 352 8.60 -17.45 -8.50
N LEU A 353 8.35 -16.51 -9.41
CA LEU A 353 8.10 -16.76 -10.83
C LEU A 353 9.17 -16.08 -11.70
N ASN A 354 9.50 -16.72 -12.82
CA ASN A 354 10.44 -16.18 -13.79
C ASN A 354 9.73 -15.29 -14.82
N ARG A 355 10.33 -14.14 -15.14
CA ARG A 355 9.86 -13.28 -16.22
C ARG A 355 10.39 -13.76 -17.56
N LYS A 356 9.51 -13.89 -18.55
CA LYS A 356 9.91 -14.18 -19.95
C LYS A 356 10.82 -13.10 -20.53
N LYS A 357 10.67 -11.85 -20.10
CA LYS A 357 11.51 -10.71 -20.47
C LYS A 357 11.95 -10.00 -19.20
N PRO A 358 13.26 -9.98 -18.87
CA PRO A 358 13.75 -9.22 -17.73
C PRO A 358 13.41 -7.74 -17.90
N VAL A 359 12.87 -7.13 -16.85
CA VAL A 359 12.57 -5.70 -16.80
C VAL A 359 13.64 -5.03 -15.94
N ALA A 360 14.01 -3.79 -16.26
CA ALA A 360 15.03 -3.08 -15.50
C ALA A 360 14.57 -2.82 -14.06
N GLY A 361 15.09 -3.63 -13.12
CA GLY A 361 14.86 -3.48 -11.68
C GLY A 361 13.48 -3.89 -11.17
N ASN A 362 13.32 -3.78 -9.86
CA ASN A 362 12.07 -4.00 -9.17
C ASN A 362 11.48 -2.65 -8.72
N ILE A 363 10.26 -2.37 -9.16
CA ILE A 363 9.56 -1.12 -8.85
C ILE A 363 8.94 -1.13 -7.45
N ASN A 364 8.77 -2.31 -6.86
CA ASN A 364 8.13 -2.49 -5.57
C ASN A 364 8.89 -1.73 -4.48
N CYS A 365 8.14 -1.18 -3.54
CA CYS A 365 8.66 -0.41 -2.43
C CYS A 365 7.58 -0.18 -1.37
N ILE A 366 8.01 0.19 -0.18
CA ILE A 366 7.15 0.85 0.80
C ILE A 366 7.46 2.35 0.76
N MET A 367 6.42 3.16 0.64
CA MET A 367 6.48 4.61 0.74
C MET A 367 5.97 5.05 2.11
N VAL A 368 6.54 6.12 2.66
CA VAL A 368 6.08 6.78 3.89
C VAL A 368 5.55 8.16 3.57
N PHE A 369 4.48 8.52 4.25
CA PHE A 369 3.82 9.82 4.21
C PHE A 369 3.69 10.29 5.65
N SER A 370 4.06 11.54 5.91
CA SER A 370 4.12 12.07 7.27
C SER A 370 3.51 13.46 7.36
N LYS A 371 2.85 13.75 8.48
CA LYS A 371 2.46 15.10 8.92
C LYS A 371 3.59 15.66 9.78
N THR A 372 4.20 16.78 9.38
CA THR A 372 5.41 17.31 10.04
C THR A 372 5.20 18.62 10.81
N GLY A 373 4.03 19.25 10.67
CA GLY A 373 3.66 20.48 11.37
C GLY A 373 2.39 20.33 12.20
N GLY A 374 2.14 21.31 13.08
CA GLY A 374 0.84 21.45 13.75
C GLY A 374 -0.25 21.83 12.76
N ASP A 375 -1.52 21.60 13.11
CA ASP A 375 -2.64 21.97 12.25
C ASP A 375 -2.73 23.49 12.09
N VAL A 376 -2.18 24.02 11.00
CA VAL A 376 -2.28 25.45 10.69
C VAL A 376 -3.65 25.70 10.05
N THR A 377 -4.60 26.20 10.84
CA THR A 377 -5.89 26.72 10.35
C THR A 377 -5.66 28.02 9.55
N ARG A 378 -5.12 27.92 8.33
CA ARG A 378 -5.08 29.05 7.40
C ARG A 378 -6.02 28.78 6.24
N THR A 379 -7.01 29.67 6.12
CA THR A 379 -8.05 29.71 5.10
C THR A 379 -7.51 29.34 3.70
N PRO A 380 -8.20 28.48 2.91
CA PRO A 380 -7.73 28.04 1.61
C PRO A 380 -7.38 29.20 0.67
N ILE A 381 -6.24 29.08 -0.03
CA ILE A 381 -5.78 30.08 -0.98
C ILE A 381 -6.82 30.23 -2.11
N ARG A 382 -7.39 31.43 -2.28
CA ARG A 382 -8.36 31.75 -3.34
C ARG A 382 -7.89 31.23 -4.71
N LYS A 383 -8.77 30.45 -5.37
CA LYS A 383 -8.65 29.73 -6.67
C LYS A 383 -7.93 30.44 -7.85
N LYS A 384 -7.70 31.75 -7.79
CA LYS A 384 -7.10 32.55 -8.88
C LYS A 384 -5.57 32.37 -9.02
N LYS A 385 -4.83 32.11 -7.94
CA LYS A 385 -3.35 31.96 -8.03
C LYS A 385 -2.91 30.58 -8.54
N ILE A 386 -3.64 29.51 -8.18
CA ILE A 386 -3.29 28.12 -8.51
C ILE A 386 -3.41 27.84 -10.01
N LYS A 387 -4.48 28.31 -10.68
CA LYS A 387 -4.65 28.17 -12.14
C LYS A 387 -3.50 28.78 -12.96
N LYS A 388 -2.85 29.83 -12.45
CA LYS A 388 -1.72 30.48 -13.13
C LYS A 388 -0.41 29.69 -12.96
N SER A 389 -0.23 29.06 -11.80
CA SER A 389 0.92 28.18 -11.52
C SER A 389 0.83 26.85 -12.28
N LEU A 390 -0.34 26.21 -12.32
CA LEU A 390 -0.52 24.92 -13.01
C LEU A 390 -0.40 25.04 -14.52
N ARG A 391 -0.87 26.15 -15.11
CA ARG A 391 -0.63 26.46 -16.54
C ARG A 391 0.85 26.67 -16.86
N LYS A 392 1.65 27.11 -15.89
CA LYS A 392 3.08 27.30 -16.07
C LYS A 392 3.80 25.95 -16.07
N VAL A 393 3.51 25.09 -15.08
CA VAL A 393 4.09 23.74 -14.99
C VAL A 393 3.70 22.89 -16.20
N ALA A 394 2.42 22.83 -16.56
CA ALA A 394 1.98 22.05 -17.72
C ALA A 394 2.59 22.53 -19.05
N LYS A 395 2.93 23.82 -19.15
CA LYS A 395 3.63 24.38 -20.31
C LYS A 395 5.11 24.04 -20.30
N GLU A 396 5.78 24.17 -19.16
CA GLU A 396 7.20 23.79 -18.99
C GLU A 396 7.40 22.28 -19.27
N THR A 397 6.48 21.41 -18.83
CA THR A 397 6.53 19.97 -19.12
C THR A 397 6.24 19.63 -20.59
N ALA A 398 5.35 20.37 -21.25
CA ALA A 398 5.07 20.19 -22.68
C ALA A 398 6.25 20.65 -23.55
N ASP A 399 6.89 21.77 -23.19
CA ASP A 399 8.07 22.30 -23.87
C ASP A 399 9.29 21.36 -23.70
N GLU A 400 9.45 20.70 -22.54
CA GLU A 400 10.47 19.66 -22.32
C GLU A 400 10.23 18.40 -23.16
N LEU A 401 8.96 17.99 -23.31
CA LEU A 401 8.57 16.85 -24.15
C LEU A 401 8.79 17.11 -25.65
N GLU A 402 8.51 18.32 -26.13
CA GLU A 402 8.79 18.69 -27.53
C GLU A 402 10.30 18.72 -27.82
N ASN A 403 11.11 19.26 -26.89
CA ASN A 403 12.57 19.28 -27.07
C ASN A 403 13.18 17.87 -27.05
N PHE A 404 12.62 16.93 -26.28
CA PHE A 404 13.08 15.54 -26.24
C PHE A 404 12.73 14.74 -27.52
N VAL A 405 11.71 15.17 -28.27
CA VAL A 405 11.29 14.56 -29.55
C VAL A 405 12.09 15.10 -30.73
N VAL A 406 12.71 16.28 -30.61
CA VAL A 406 13.51 16.91 -31.69
C VAL A 406 14.99 16.46 -31.66
N GLU A 407 15.49 15.93 -30.55
CA GLU A 407 16.87 15.43 -30.41
C GLU A 407 17.04 13.91 -30.66
N LYS A 408 15.99 13.21 -31.11
CA LYS A 408 16.04 11.82 -31.60
C LYS A 408 15.57 11.74 -33.03
#